data_AF-A0A949ZAQ8-F1
#
_entry.id   AF-A0A949ZAQ8-F1
#
_cell.length_a   1.000
_cell.length_b   1.000
_cell.length_c   1.000
_cell.angle_alpha   90.00
_cell.angle_beta   90.00
_cell.angle_gamma   90.00
#
_symmetry.space_group_name_H-M   'P 1'
#
loop_
_entity.id
_entity.type
_entity.pdbx_description
1 polymer ?
#
loop_
_entity_poly.entity_id
_entity_poly.type
_entity_poly.pdbx_seq_one_letter_code
_entity_poly.pdbx_strand_id
1 'polypeptide(L)'
;MNEKCGLVNTANPCRCAKKTRSFMQAGYVDPNRMEFTRSRLASVSDVAPHRLNELETLERKHAELFRDHGFLASPDLATRLRELIDQSPFDGEINSVC
;
A
#
# COMPACT_ATOMS: atom_id res chain seq x y z
N MET A 1 16.79 16.36 -8.86
CA MET A 1 16.12 17.46 -9.60
C MET A 1 16.79 18.75 -9.13
N ASN A 2 17.62 19.41 -9.94
CA ASN A 2 18.57 20.43 -9.47
C ASN A 2 17.97 21.85 -9.44
N GLU A 3 16.74 22.02 -8.95
CA GLU A 3 15.99 23.31 -8.89
C GLU A 3 15.76 24.06 -10.22
N LYS A 4 16.27 23.56 -11.36
CA LYS A 4 16.13 24.20 -12.68
C LYS A 4 14.75 24.03 -13.33
N CYS A 5 13.87 23.23 -12.72
CA CYS A 5 12.55 22.94 -13.29
C CYS A 5 11.57 24.07 -12.94
N GLY A 6 10.89 24.64 -13.94
CA GLY A 6 9.88 25.68 -13.74
C GLY A 6 8.66 25.25 -12.92
N LEU A 7 8.42 23.94 -12.79
CA LEU A 7 7.40 23.39 -11.88
C LEU A 7 7.84 23.38 -10.41
N VAL A 8 9.15 23.37 -10.15
CA VAL A 8 9.74 23.36 -8.80
C VAL A 8 10.12 24.77 -8.36
N ASN A 9 10.70 25.57 -9.27
CA ASN A 9 11.04 26.96 -9.06
C ASN A 9 10.36 27.81 -10.13
N THR A 10 9.31 28.54 -9.75
CA THR A 10 8.47 29.33 -10.65
C THR A 10 9.18 30.55 -11.26
N ALA A 11 10.33 30.97 -10.71
CA ALA A 11 11.18 31.98 -11.31
C ALA A 11 11.89 31.47 -12.59
N ASN A 12 11.96 30.15 -12.78
CA ASN A 12 12.52 29.55 -13.99
C ASN A 12 11.44 29.35 -15.07
N PRO A 13 11.69 29.71 -16.34
CA PRO A 13 10.75 29.42 -17.41
C PRO A 13 10.61 27.90 -17.61
N CYS A 14 9.38 27.43 -17.83
CA CYS A 14 9.12 26.02 -18.12
C CYS A 14 9.77 25.61 -19.46
N ARG A 15 10.67 24.62 -19.41
CA ARG A 15 11.36 24.09 -20.60
C ARG A 15 10.65 22.90 -21.24
N CYS A 16 9.62 22.37 -20.57
CA CYS A 16 8.93 21.16 -21.01
C CYS A 16 8.29 21.33 -22.39
N ALA A 17 7.65 22.47 -22.68
CA ALA A 17 7.04 22.72 -23.98
C ALA A 17 8.05 22.63 -25.14
N LYS A 18 9.23 23.24 -24.96
CA LYS A 18 10.33 23.16 -25.95
C LYS A 18 10.85 21.72 -26.07
N LYS A 19 11.07 21.06 -24.93
CA LYS A 19 11.58 19.68 -24.88
C LYS A 19 10.63 18.70 -25.58
N THR A 20 9.34 18.77 -25.29
CA THR A 20 8.31 17.94 -25.90
C THR A 20 8.23 18.17 -27.41
N ARG A 21 8.30 19.42 -27.87
CA ARG A 21 8.31 19.74 -29.31
C ARG A 21 9.50 19.10 -30.04
N SER A 22 10.70 19.18 -29.46
CA SER A 22 11.89 18.54 -30.05
C SER A 22 11.75 17.01 -30.10
N PHE A 23 11.13 16.40 -29.08
CA PHE A 23 10.87 14.96 -29.12
C PHE A 23 9.79 14.56 -30.12
N MET A 24 8.78 15.40 -30.36
CA MET A 24 7.81 15.18 -31.44
C MET A 24 8.48 15.23 -32.81
N GLN A 25 9.33 16.24 -33.05
CA GLN A 25 10.09 16.38 -34.30
C GLN A 25 11.04 15.20 -34.55
N ALA A 26 11.61 14.64 -33.48
CA ALA A 26 12.49 13.47 -33.57
C ALA A 26 11.73 12.13 -33.62
N GLY A 27 10.39 12.13 -33.57
CA GLY A 27 9.55 10.92 -33.64
C GLY A 27 9.45 10.13 -32.33
N TYR A 28 10.01 10.62 -31.21
CA TYR A 28 9.90 9.97 -29.91
C TYR A 28 8.54 10.19 -29.21
N VAL A 29 7.82 11.25 -29.60
CA VAL A 29 6.48 11.57 -29.09
C VAL A 29 5.54 11.70 -30.29
N ASP A 30 4.52 10.84 -30.37
CA ASP A 30 3.46 10.96 -31.36
C ASP A 30 2.42 11.98 -30.87
N PRO A 31 2.27 13.15 -31.54
CA PRO A 31 1.28 14.15 -31.15
C PRO A 31 -0.17 13.67 -31.32
N ASN A 32 -0.41 12.67 -32.18
CA ASN A 32 -1.73 12.11 -32.43
C ASN A 32 -2.05 10.93 -31.50
N ARG A 33 -1.05 10.39 -30.79
CA ARG A 33 -1.19 9.25 -29.88
C ARG A 33 -0.49 9.52 -28.56
N MET A 34 -1.06 10.43 -27.78
CA MET A 34 -0.53 10.80 -26.48
C MET A 34 -1.04 9.84 -25.38
N GLU A 35 -0.33 8.73 -25.18
CA GLU A 35 -0.67 7.64 -24.23
C GLU A 35 -0.86 8.09 -22.76
N PHE A 36 -0.17 9.16 -22.37
CA PHE A 36 -0.14 9.66 -20.99
C PHE A 36 -0.93 10.96 -20.77
N THR A 37 -1.64 11.48 -21.79
CA THR A 37 -2.47 12.69 -21.67
C THR A 37 -3.96 12.33 -21.75
N ARG A 38 -4.38 11.38 -20.91
CA ARG A 38 -5.81 11.06 -20.80
C ARG A 38 -6.61 12.30 -20.40
N SER A 39 -7.85 12.39 -20.86
CA SER A 39 -8.76 13.47 -20.48
C SER A 39 -8.87 13.52 -18.95
N ARG A 40 -8.71 14.72 -18.39
CA ARG A 40 -8.80 14.91 -16.94
C ARG A 40 -10.27 14.85 -16.55
N LEU A 41 -10.70 13.73 -15.99
CA LEU A 41 -12.09 13.52 -15.57
C LEU A 41 -12.42 14.29 -14.28
N ALA A 42 -11.52 14.23 -13.29
CA ALA A 42 -11.59 14.98 -12.04
C ALA A 42 -10.17 15.17 -11.49
N SER A 43 -9.94 16.21 -10.69
CA SER A 43 -8.68 16.36 -9.97
C SER A 43 -8.64 15.44 -8.74
N VAL A 44 -7.44 15.05 -8.29
CA VAL A 44 -7.29 14.25 -7.07
C VAL A 44 -7.93 14.98 -5.88
N SER A 45 -7.79 16.30 -5.81
CA SER A 45 -8.42 17.14 -4.78
C SER A 45 -9.95 17.11 -4.81
N ASP A 46 -10.56 16.88 -5.98
CA ASP A 46 -12.03 16.79 -6.09
C ASP A 46 -12.56 15.46 -5.52
N VAL A 47 -11.78 14.39 -5.64
CA VAL A 47 -12.21 13.03 -5.29
C VAL A 47 -11.72 12.58 -3.90
N ALA A 48 -10.59 13.11 -3.44
CA ALA A 48 -9.94 12.70 -2.19
C ALA A 48 -10.85 12.80 -0.96
N PRO A 49 -11.63 13.90 -0.73
CA PRO A 49 -12.49 13.99 0.45
C PRO A 49 -13.56 12.90 0.49
N HIS A 50 -14.14 12.57 -0.66
CA HIS A 50 -15.16 11.52 -0.73
C HIS A 50 -14.58 10.14 -0.40
N ARG A 51 -13.38 9.82 -0.92
CA ARG A 51 -12.70 8.56 -0.59
C ARG A 51 -12.30 8.46 0.87
N LEU A 52 -11.87 9.57 1.48
CA LEU A 52 -11.58 9.60 2.91
C LEU A 52 -12.83 9.28 3.73
N ASN A 53 -13.97 9.90 3.43
CA ASN A 53 -15.23 9.63 4.12
C ASN A 53 -15.67 8.16 4.01
N GLU A 54 -15.48 7.54 2.84
CA GLU A 54 -15.74 6.10 2.65
C GLU A 54 -14.85 5.24 3.56
N LEU A 55 -13.55 5.55 3.64
CA LEU A 55 -12.61 4.84 4.50
C LEU A 55 -12.95 4.99 5.98
N GLU A 56 -13.21 6.22 6.44
CA GLU A 56 -13.61 6.48 7.83
C GLU A 56 -14.92 5.75 8.21
N THR A 57 -15.84 5.63 7.25
CA THR A 57 -17.07 4.86 7.44
C THR A 57 -16.78 3.38 7.61
N LEU A 58 -15.86 2.82 6.81
CA LEU A 58 -15.45 1.42 6.93
C LEU A 58 -14.72 1.16 8.25
N GLU A 59 -13.82 2.05 8.67
CA GLU A 59 -13.11 1.93 9.94
C GLU A 59 -14.08 1.90 11.14
N ARG A 60 -15.11 2.75 11.13
CA ARG A 60 -16.14 2.77 12.17
C ARG A 60 -16.89 1.44 12.25
N LYS A 61 -17.34 0.93 11.10
CA LYS A 61 -18.04 -0.37 11.02
C LYS A 61 -17.16 -1.53 11.46
N HIS A 62 -15.89 -1.51 11.06
CA HIS A 62 -14.90 -2.48 11.52
C HIS A 62 -14.76 -2.44 13.04
N ALA A 63 -14.64 -1.26 13.63
CA ALA A 63 -14.50 -1.11 15.08
C ALA A 63 -15.74 -1.60 15.84
N GLU A 64 -16.94 -1.38 15.30
CA GLU A 64 -18.19 -1.94 15.87
C GLU A 64 -18.15 -3.48 15.85
N LEU A 65 -17.90 -4.09 14.68
CA LEU A 65 -17.78 -5.55 14.55
C LEU A 65 -16.72 -6.15 15.47
N PHE A 66 -15.56 -5.49 15.60
CA PHE A 66 -14.49 -5.95 16.46
C PHE A 66 -14.87 -5.89 17.94
N ARG A 67 -15.60 -4.86 18.38
CA ARG A 67 -16.08 -4.74 19.78
C ARG A 67 -17.17 -5.75 20.11
N ASP A 68 -18.02 -6.10 19.15
CA ASP A 68 -19.06 -7.12 19.31
C ASP A 68 -18.48 -8.55 19.35
N HIS A 69 -17.22 -8.73 18.96
CA HIS A 69 -16.58 -10.03 18.97
C HIS A 69 -16.29 -10.49 20.41
N GLY A 70 -16.84 -11.65 20.78
CA GLY A 70 -16.55 -12.27 22.07
C GLY A 70 -15.08 -12.69 22.20
N PHE A 71 -14.58 -12.74 23.44
CA PHE A 71 -13.30 -13.40 23.69
C PHE A 71 -13.41 -14.88 23.34
N LEU A 72 -12.55 -15.34 22.43
CA LEU A 72 -12.43 -16.77 22.16
C LEU A 72 -11.60 -17.40 23.27
N ALA A 73 -12.05 -18.54 23.76
CA ALA A 73 -11.20 -19.38 24.59
C ALA A 73 -9.93 -19.70 23.77
N SER A 74 -8.77 -19.38 24.31
CA SER A 74 -7.52 -19.82 23.71
C SER A 74 -7.50 -21.35 23.70
N PRO A 75 -7.13 -22.01 22.59
CA PRO A 75 -6.86 -23.44 22.62
C PRO A 75 -5.87 -23.74 23.75
N ASP A 76 -6.04 -24.86 24.45
CA ASP A 76 -5.08 -25.28 25.46
C ASP A 76 -3.79 -25.75 24.79
N LEU A 77 -2.97 -24.78 24.38
CA LEU A 77 -1.70 -24.98 23.69
C LEU A 77 -0.72 -25.76 24.56
N ALA A 78 -0.79 -25.63 25.89
CA ALA A 78 0.06 -26.37 26.79
C ALA A 78 -0.27 -27.87 26.74
N THR A 79 -1.56 -28.22 26.74
CA THR A 79 -2.00 -29.61 26.56
C THR A 79 -1.65 -30.14 25.18
N ARG A 80 -1.86 -29.35 24.11
CA ARG A 80 -1.46 -29.73 22.75
C ARG A 80 0.05 -29.94 22.59
N LEU A 81 0.86 -29.12 23.25
CA LEU A 81 2.32 -29.28 23.25
C LEU A 81 2.75 -30.53 24.01
N ARG A 82 2.16 -30.82 25.17
CA ARG A 82 2.42 -32.06 25.91
C ARG A 82 2.06 -33.30 25.07
N GLU A 83 0.88 -33.31 24.45
CA GLU A 83 0.47 -34.38 23.53
C GLU A 83 1.48 -34.61 22.39
N LEU A 84 2.03 -33.53 21.82
CA LEU A 84 3.02 -33.63 20.74
C LEU A 84 4.37 -34.17 21.23
N ILE A 85 4.79 -33.80 22.44
CA ILE A 85 6.03 -34.30 23.06
C ILE A 85 5.88 -35.79 23.38
N ASP A 86 4.77 -36.19 23.99
CA ASP A 86 4.49 -37.59 24.36
C ASP A 86 4.34 -38.51 23.13
N GLN A 87 3.99 -37.95 21.97
CA GLN A 87 3.93 -38.67 20.69
C GLN A 87 5.26 -38.62 19.93
N SER A 88 6.22 -37.85 20.42
CA SER A 88 7.51 -37.68 19.77
C SER A 88 8.44 -38.83 20.15
N PRO A 89 9.22 -39.39 19.21
CA PRO A 89 10.18 -40.46 19.50
C PRO A 89 11.39 -40.02 20.36
N PHE A 90 11.31 -38.87 21.03
CA PHE A 90 12.42 -38.25 21.79
C PHE A 90 12.35 -38.51 23.31
N ASP A 91 11.49 -39.40 23.80
CA ASP A 91 11.32 -39.74 25.23
C ASP A 91 12.57 -40.32 25.94
N GLY A 92 13.69 -40.51 25.23
CA GLY A 92 14.82 -41.31 25.68
C GLY A 92 16.02 -40.62 26.36
N GLU A 93 16.12 -39.27 26.42
CA GLU A 93 17.40 -38.65 26.85
C GLU A 93 17.34 -37.52 27.90
N ILE A 94 16.17 -37.13 28.43
CA ILE A 94 16.10 -35.98 29.37
C ILE A 94 16.31 -36.38 30.85
N ASN A 95 16.22 -37.66 31.21
CA ASN A 95 16.35 -38.12 32.61
C ASN A 95 17.74 -38.66 33.02
N SER A 96 18.81 -38.41 32.26
CA SER A 96 20.17 -38.91 32.57
C SER A 96 21.18 -37.85 33.01
N VAL A 97 20.74 -36.66 33.44
CA VAL A 97 21.64 -35.65 34.05
C VAL A 97 21.04 -35.15 35.37
N CYS A 98 21.12 -36.00 36.39
CA CYS A 98 21.21 -35.65 37.81
C CYS A 98 21.95 -36.78 38.54
#